data_AF-A0A5C6XAC0-F1
#
_entry.id   AF-A0A5C6XAC0-F1
#
_cell.length_a   1.000
_cell.length_b   1.000
_cell.length_c   1.000
_cell.angle_alpha   90.00
_cell.angle_beta   90.00
_cell.angle_gamma   90.00
#
_symmetry.space_group_name_H-M   'P 1'
#
loop_
_entity.id
_entity.type
_entity.pdbx_description
1 polymer ?
#
loop_
_entity_poly.entity_id
_entity_poly.type
_entity_poly.pdbx_seq_one_letter_code
_entity_poly.pdbx_strand_id
1 'polypeptide(L)'
;MREVATIQGEDADLKAARHRARRVVVEVLESYLPALIGALAETGLGDEGQAARIERLVVAFEAMEVVAQLQERGRPVLTTFDATGAGALKVNAALLMELYPPALADAFAPTLAQLLGLSPTLVSLLLRLRDDQQVRNLAGQAARHAAAKPVAATRIPALVRWRLARFEARHAGLIAGLSESASSFDTSGREPLMRALAAEPRWPEWFDVSEVPYLQNAVEAASTALQTTPWARHAGALTEMLWECGGVSPRSALRQAARTLRTIQGVDQARALRLVAEVLAEGAAPQSGELEAWPSFAELAQVWRDLLDQEARHLGSWRAASGQDLSLNVFDPPSEATGLSEPANLPWSTPLLCWSTRERDALRDLLRGMERALQGAAAPVRAGQLGARAFEKRAPLAQGERQPWRVGVPRRVPAATAEMEGAIDAAFAATRASMNARFASLSDAEKQRALSLAQGAYSGFLTRARQIWERRLASVRAGKAERAFDGLITEVARSLGLPLLIDVFESPAPNAPLAAMPVFCVPTIWSDQADFAPIWLPIEVIGESLATAPLRVRMVTLSQGALRWAGDHSVQPGELRKIPTERLLGSVYEGALMMTVHRRDIV
;
A
#
# COMPACT_ATOMS: atom_id res chain seq x y z
N MET A 1 38.72 -11.95 28.86
CA MET A 1 37.46 -12.31 28.17
C MET A 1 37.36 -11.44 26.93
N ARG A 2 37.38 -12.06 25.73
CA ARG A 2 37.13 -11.38 24.45
C ARG A 2 35.62 -11.24 24.32
N GLU A 3 35.11 -10.02 24.33
CA GLU A 3 33.75 -9.76 23.86
C GLU A 3 33.75 -9.88 22.33
N VAL A 4 33.13 -10.95 21.86
CA VAL A 4 32.77 -11.14 20.46
C VAL A 4 31.62 -10.19 20.18
N ALA A 5 31.94 -9.05 19.56
CA ALA A 5 30.93 -8.23 18.89
C ALA A 5 30.43 -9.04 17.69
N THR A 6 29.16 -9.42 17.74
CA THR A 6 28.42 -10.08 16.67
C THR A 6 28.37 -9.18 15.44
N ILE A 7 29.20 -9.48 14.45
CA ILE A 7 29.13 -8.92 13.09
C ILE A 7 27.94 -9.56 12.39
N GLN A 8 26.77 -8.93 12.46
CA GLN A 8 25.59 -9.29 11.65
C GLN A 8 25.05 -8.09 10.83
N GLY A 9 25.75 -6.95 10.82
CA GLY A 9 25.31 -5.72 10.13
C GLY A 9 25.93 -5.44 8.76
N GLU A 10 27.23 -5.73 8.55
CA GLU A 10 27.95 -5.27 7.36
C GLU A 10 27.41 -5.86 6.03
N ASP A 11 26.92 -7.11 6.06
CA ASP A 11 26.49 -7.81 4.84
C ASP A 11 25.07 -7.39 4.39
N ALA A 12 24.21 -7.02 5.35
CA ALA A 12 22.85 -6.54 5.08
C ALA A 12 22.87 -5.11 4.50
N ASP A 13 23.71 -4.24 5.06
CA ASP A 13 23.86 -2.86 4.60
C ASP A 13 24.51 -2.78 3.21
N LEU A 14 25.52 -3.61 2.94
CA LEU A 14 26.12 -3.73 1.62
C LEU A 14 25.11 -4.26 0.59
N LYS A 15 24.27 -5.23 0.96
CA LYS A 15 23.19 -5.72 0.08
C LYS A 15 22.16 -4.63 -0.20
N ALA A 16 21.71 -3.90 0.81
CA ALA A 16 20.77 -2.78 0.65
C ALA A 16 21.36 -1.66 -0.22
N ALA A 17 22.64 -1.32 -0.02
CA ALA A 17 23.36 -0.34 -0.84
C ALA A 17 23.48 -0.79 -2.29
N ARG A 18 23.79 -2.07 -2.55
CA ARG A 18 23.78 -2.65 -3.92
C ARG A 18 22.42 -2.50 -4.59
N HIS A 19 21.32 -2.74 -3.87
CA HIS A 19 19.98 -2.54 -4.41
C HIS A 19 19.68 -1.07 -4.73
N ARG A 20 20.08 -0.12 -3.87
CA ARG A 20 19.96 1.31 -4.14
C ARG A 20 20.79 1.76 -5.35
N ALA A 21 22.03 1.29 -5.46
CA ALA A 21 22.91 1.61 -6.58
C ALA A 21 22.37 1.06 -7.89
N ARG A 22 21.89 -0.19 -7.90
CA ARG A 22 21.20 -0.78 -9.07
C ARG A 22 20.00 0.05 -9.49
N ARG A 23 19.15 0.48 -8.54
CA ARG A 23 18.01 1.36 -8.85
C ARG A 23 18.44 2.62 -9.60
N VAL A 24 19.53 3.27 -9.19
CA VAL A 24 20.07 4.46 -9.90
C VAL A 24 20.49 4.11 -11.32
N VAL A 25 21.19 2.99 -11.54
CA VAL A 25 21.59 2.53 -12.88
C VAL A 25 20.37 2.35 -13.79
N VAL A 26 19.34 1.67 -13.29
CA VAL A 26 18.07 1.47 -14.00
C VAL A 26 17.43 2.80 -14.36
N GLU A 27 17.28 3.69 -13.37
CA GLU A 27 16.63 4.99 -13.55
C GLU A 27 17.36 5.84 -14.61
N VAL A 28 18.70 5.88 -14.55
CA VAL A 28 19.55 6.60 -15.52
C VAL A 28 19.41 6.03 -16.93
N LEU A 29 19.56 4.71 -17.10
CA LEU A 29 19.59 4.10 -18.43
C LEU A 29 18.20 3.96 -19.08
N GLU A 30 17.14 3.77 -18.30
CA GLU A 30 15.77 3.59 -18.82
C GLU A 30 14.96 4.90 -18.86
N SER A 31 15.26 5.88 -18.01
CA SER A 31 14.47 7.12 -17.91
C SER A 31 15.20 8.33 -18.48
N TYR A 32 16.44 8.58 -18.04
CA TYR A 32 17.17 9.82 -18.37
C TYR A 32 18.04 9.75 -19.61
N LEU A 33 18.38 8.54 -20.08
CA LEU A 33 19.27 8.31 -21.20
C LEU A 33 18.90 9.10 -22.49
N PRO A 34 17.62 9.19 -22.92
CA PRO A 34 17.27 9.98 -24.11
C PRO A 34 17.62 11.46 -23.96
N ALA A 35 17.42 12.04 -22.77
CA ALA A 35 17.76 13.44 -22.50
C ALA A 35 19.29 13.64 -22.43
N LEU A 36 20.03 12.67 -21.88
CA LEU A 36 21.49 12.68 -21.86
C LEU A 36 22.09 12.59 -23.27
N ILE A 37 21.53 11.75 -24.15
CA ILE A 37 21.92 11.69 -25.57
C ILE A 37 21.61 13.00 -26.28
N GLY A 38 20.44 13.59 -26.03
CA GLY A 38 20.09 14.92 -26.55
C GLY A 38 21.10 16.00 -26.13
N ALA A 39 21.48 16.01 -24.85
CA ALA A 39 22.50 16.93 -24.32
C ALA A 39 23.88 16.73 -24.98
N LEU A 40 24.30 15.48 -25.23
CA LEU A 40 25.53 15.21 -25.98
C LEU A 40 25.46 15.73 -27.41
N ALA A 41 24.32 15.57 -28.07
CA ALA A 41 24.10 16.05 -29.44
C ALA A 41 24.12 17.60 -29.51
N GLU A 42 23.63 18.29 -28.47
CA GLU A 42 23.75 19.76 -28.35
C GLU A 42 25.20 20.24 -28.27
N THR A 43 26.12 19.44 -27.70
CA THR A 43 27.56 19.79 -27.69
C THR A 43 28.24 19.69 -29.06
N GLY A 44 27.52 19.29 -30.10
CA GLY A 44 28.06 19.11 -31.47
C GLY A 44 28.84 17.81 -31.67
N LEU A 45 28.72 16.87 -30.72
CA LEU A 45 29.38 15.57 -30.80
C LEU A 45 28.70 14.70 -31.86
N GLY A 46 29.46 14.16 -32.82
CA GLY A 46 28.91 13.23 -33.83
C GLY A 46 28.49 11.87 -33.26
N ASP A 47 27.76 11.08 -34.04
CA ASP A 47 27.19 9.78 -33.64
C ASP A 47 28.18 8.84 -32.94
N GLU A 48 29.40 8.68 -33.50
CA GLU A 48 30.43 7.81 -32.94
C GLU A 48 30.92 8.31 -31.57
N GLY A 49 31.08 9.62 -31.43
CA GLY A 49 31.47 10.24 -30.17
C GLY A 49 30.38 10.08 -29.11
N GLN A 50 29.11 10.27 -29.48
CA GLN A 50 27.97 10.06 -28.58
C GLN A 50 27.92 8.59 -28.14
N ALA A 51 28.00 7.65 -29.08
CA ALA A 51 28.00 6.21 -28.80
C ALA A 51 29.14 5.83 -27.85
N ALA A 52 30.36 6.30 -28.08
CA ALA A 52 31.52 5.98 -27.24
C ALA A 52 31.37 6.46 -25.79
N ARG A 53 30.76 7.65 -25.58
CA ARG A 53 30.53 8.17 -24.22
C ARG A 53 29.44 7.39 -23.48
N ILE A 54 28.37 7.00 -24.18
CA ILE A 54 27.32 6.17 -23.59
C ILE A 54 27.79 4.74 -23.36
N GLU A 55 28.57 4.16 -24.27
CA GLU A 55 29.18 2.83 -24.09
C GLU A 55 30.04 2.83 -22.81
N ARG A 56 30.87 3.86 -22.60
CA ARG A 56 31.65 4.03 -21.36
C ARG A 56 30.78 4.10 -20.12
N LEU A 57 29.65 4.82 -20.18
CA LEU A 57 28.70 4.90 -19.07
C LEU A 57 28.13 3.51 -18.74
N VAL A 58 27.66 2.76 -19.74
CA VAL A 58 27.07 1.43 -19.53
C VAL A 58 28.11 0.46 -18.98
N VAL A 59 29.32 0.44 -19.54
CA VAL A 59 30.42 -0.41 -19.04
C VAL A 59 30.79 -0.06 -17.59
N ALA A 60 30.86 1.23 -17.25
CA ALA A 60 31.15 1.66 -15.88
C ALA A 60 30.04 1.22 -14.90
N PHE A 61 28.78 1.21 -15.33
CA PHE A 61 27.66 0.71 -14.54
C PHE A 61 27.63 -0.82 -14.42
N GLU A 62 28.00 -1.56 -15.46
CA GLU A 62 28.11 -3.03 -15.41
C GLU A 62 29.26 -3.47 -14.48
N ALA A 63 30.37 -2.73 -14.48
CA ALA A 63 31.53 -2.96 -13.61
C ALA A 63 31.42 -2.26 -12.23
N MET A 64 30.21 -1.83 -11.83
CA MET A 64 30.02 -1.05 -10.61
C MET A 64 30.28 -1.90 -9.34
N GLU A 65 31.13 -1.38 -8.46
CA GLU A 65 31.47 -2.00 -7.18
C GLU A 65 30.95 -1.15 -6.02
N VAL A 66 30.14 -1.77 -5.14
CA VAL A 66 29.69 -1.13 -3.90
C VAL A 66 30.64 -1.53 -2.77
N VAL A 67 31.30 -0.53 -2.17
CA VAL A 67 32.28 -0.68 -1.09
C VAL A 67 31.75 -0.04 0.19
N ALA A 68 32.15 -0.55 1.36
CA ALA A 68 31.66 -0.06 2.65
C ALA A 68 31.90 1.45 2.84
N GLN A 69 33.12 1.90 2.53
CA GLN A 69 33.53 3.30 2.58
C GLN A 69 34.43 3.63 1.39
N LEU A 70 34.30 4.85 0.88
CA LEU A 70 35.09 5.38 -0.23
C LEU A 70 35.57 6.78 0.13
N GLN A 71 36.87 7.02 -0.01
CA GLN A 71 37.49 8.30 0.28
C GLN A 71 38.36 8.75 -0.88
N GLU A 72 38.32 10.04 -1.20
CA GLU A 72 39.20 10.69 -2.15
C GLU A 72 39.95 11.81 -1.43
N ARG A 73 41.29 11.77 -1.46
CA ARG A 73 42.16 12.73 -0.74
C ARG A 73 41.80 12.88 0.75
N GLY A 74 41.43 11.76 1.40
CA GLY A 74 41.04 11.70 2.81
C GLY A 74 39.64 12.23 3.14
N ARG A 75 38.81 12.56 2.13
CA ARG A 75 37.42 12.99 2.33
C ARG A 75 36.46 11.91 1.82
N PRO A 76 35.36 11.62 2.54
CA PRO A 76 34.38 10.67 2.08
C PRO A 76 33.69 11.20 0.81
N VAL A 77 33.61 10.37 -0.22
CA VAL A 77 32.96 10.68 -1.49
C VAL A 77 31.96 9.59 -1.82
N LEU A 78 30.85 9.94 -2.48
CA LEU A 78 29.80 8.98 -2.81
C LEU A 78 30.22 8.04 -3.93
N THR A 79 30.79 8.59 -4.99
CA THR A 79 31.17 7.87 -6.21
C THR A 79 32.55 8.30 -6.67
N THR A 80 33.34 7.34 -7.14
CA THR A 80 34.59 7.62 -7.87
C THR A 80 34.64 6.76 -9.11
N PHE A 81 35.08 7.33 -10.22
CA PHE A 81 35.37 6.57 -11.44
C PHE A 81 36.88 6.43 -11.60
N ASP A 82 37.37 5.20 -11.57
CA ASP A 82 38.76 4.90 -11.90
C ASP A 82 38.88 4.78 -13.42
N ALA A 83 39.60 5.70 -14.06
CA ALA A 83 39.79 5.70 -15.51
C ALA A 83 40.85 4.67 -15.97
N THR A 84 41.49 3.94 -15.06
CA THR A 84 42.49 2.92 -15.39
C THR A 84 41.83 1.56 -15.70
N GLY A 85 42.32 0.86 -16.73
CA GLY A 85 41.76 -0.44 -17.16
C GLY A 85 40.39 -0.31 -17.84
N ALA A 86 39.46 -1.22 -17.51
CA ALA A 86 38.10 -1.25 -18.08
C ALA A 86 37.16 -0.14 -17.56
N GLY A 87 37.59 0.63 -16.56
CA GLY A 87 36.80 1.69 -15.94
C GLY A 87 35.76 1.15 -14.96
N ALA A 88 36.05 1.18 -13.65
CA ALA A 88 35.12 0.71 -12.62
C ALA A 88 34.54 1.88 -11.82
N LEU A 89 33.20 1.91 -11.69
CA LEU A 89 32.51 2.85 -10.81
C LEU A 89 32.48 2.29 -9.39
N LYS A 90 33.13 2.97 -8.45
CA LYS A 90 33.05 2.61 -7.02
C LYS A 90 32.00 3.48 -6.32
N VAL A 91 31.17 2.86 -5.49
CA VAL A 91 30.07 3.52 -4.76
C VAL A 91 30.23 3.28 -3.26
N ASN A 92 30.17 4.35 -2.48
CA ASN A 92 30.23 4.35 -1.02
C ASN A 92 28.89 3.92 -0.41
N ALA A 93 28.83 2.73 0.19
CA ALA A 93 27.63 2.22 0.82
C ALA A 93 27.14 3.09 1.97
N ALA A 94 28.04 3.55 2.85
CA ALA A 94 27.68 4.37 4.00
C ALA A 94 26.96 5.66 3.58
N LEU A 95 27.54 6.42 2.66
CA LEU A 95 26.93 7.65 2.16
C LEU A 95 25.65 7.40 1.35
N LEU A 96 25.60 6.32 0.56
CA LEU A 96 24.42 5.98 -0.24
C LEU A 96 23.20 5.65 0.63
N MET A 97 23.42 5.09 1.82
CA MET A 97 22.36 4.74 2.75
C MET A 97 21.76 5.97 3.46
N GLU A 98 22.56 7.03 3.67
CA GLU A 98 22.11 8.30 4.26
C GLU A 98 21.24 9.13 3.32
N LEU A 99 21.29 8.89 2.01
CA LEU A 99 20.53 9.66 1.04
C LEU A 99 19.04 9.29 1.04
N TYR A 100 18.21 10.32 0.98
CA TYR A 100 16.77 10.17 0.72
C TYR A 100 16.55 9.63 -0.70
N PRO A 101 15.61 8.68 -0.92
CA PRO A 101 15.37 8.07 -2.23
C PRO A 101 15.25 9.04 -3.41
N PRO A 102 14.58 10.20 -3.28
CA PRO A 102 14.45 11.15 -4.39
C PRO A 102 15.73 11.92 -4.75
N ALA A 103 16.78 11.83 -3.92
CA ALA A 103 18.08 12.47 -4.16
C ALA A 103 19.12 11.49 -4.71
N LEU A 104 18.80 10.18 -4.80
CA LEU A 104 19.76 9.15 -5.17
C LEU A 104 20.35 9.36 -6.57
N ALA A 105 19.52 9.61 -7.58
CA ALA A 105 19.99 9.83 -8.95
C ALA A 105 20.83 11.12 -9.07
N ASP A 106 20.36 12.24 -8.50
CA ASP A 106 21.08 13.53 -8.50
C ASP A 106 22.47 13.42 -7.84
N ALA A 107 22.61 12.59 -6.82
CA ALA A 107 23.89 12.39 -6.16
C ALA A 107 24.97 11.74 -7.06
N PHE A 108 24.57 11.06 -8.13
CA PHE A 108 25.48 10.50 -9.14
C PHE A 108 25.83 11.51 -10.26
N ALA A 109 25.21 12.69 -10.27
CA ALA A 109 25.40 13.70 -11.32
C ALA A 109 26.88 14.05 -11.59
N PRO A 110 27.77 14.22 -10.59
CA PRO A 110 29.18 14.54 -10.85
C PRO A 110 29.90 13.46 -11.65
N THR A 111 29.69 12.18 -11.30
CA THR A 111 30.34 11.06 -11.98
C THR A 111 29.74 10.81 -13.36
N LEU A 112 28.42 10.97 -13.50
CA LEU A 112 27.75 10.93 -14.80
C LEU A 112 28.27 12.03 -15.74
N ALA A 113 28.41 13.25 -15.24
CA ALA A 113 28.96 14.37 -15.99
C ALA A 113 30.42 14.11 -16.42
N GLN A 114 31.24 13.52 -15.55
CA GLN A 114 32.61 13.11 -15.88
C GLN A 114 32.64 12.05 -16.99
N LEU A 115 31.83 10.98 -16.87
CA LEU A 115 31.77 9.89 -17.84
C LEU A 115 31.28 10.37 -19.22
N LEU A 116 30.27 11.22 -19.22
CA LEU A 116 29.63 11.76 -20.42
C LEU A 116 30.33 13.02 -20.95
N GLY A 117 31.31 13.58 -20.26
CA GLY A 117 31.94 14.85 -20.65
C GLY A 117 30.94 16.00 -20.82
N LEU A 118 29.95 16.06 -19.92
CA LEU A 118 28.91 17.09 -19.84
C LEU A 118 29.15 17.98 -18.62
N SER A 119 28.48 19.14 -18.56
CA SER A 119 28.49 19.98 -17.36
C SER A 119 27.76 19.29 -16.20
N PRO A 120 28.34 19.24 -14.97
CA PRO A 120 27.66 18.70 -13.79
C PRO A 120 26.32 19.38 -13.50
N THR A 121 26.23 20.69 -13.72
CA THR A 121 25.00 21.46 -13.53
C THR A 121 23.90 20.98 -14.48
N LEU A 122 24.23 20.72 -15.74
CA LEU A 122 23.28 20.22 -16.73
C LEU A 122 22.76 18.84 -16.33
N VAL A 123 23.67 17.92 -15.99
CA VAL A 123 23.30 16.56 -15.58
C VAL A 123 22.44 16.58 -14.32
N SER A 124 22.78 17.40 -13.31
CA SER A 124 21.96 17.55 -12.10
C SER A 124 20.55 18.08 -12.41
N LEU A 125 20.42 19.08 -13.28
CA LEU A 125 19.10 19.60 -13.69
C LEU A 125 18.26 18.53 -14.40
N LEU A 126 18.87 17.70 -15.25
CA LEU A 126 18.20 16.58 -15.91
C LEU A 126 17.68 15.54 -14.91
N LEU A 127 18.53 15.12 -13.97
CA LEU A 127 18.20 14.08 -12.98
C LEU A 127 17.20 14.55 -11.92
N ARG A 128 16.98 15.87 -11.79
CA ARG A 128 15.94 16.45 -10.93
C ARG A 128 14.54 16.39 -11.55
N LEU A 129 14.42 16.13 -12.86
CA LEU A 129 13.13 15.97 -13.52
C LEU A 129 12.51 14.62 -13.13
N ARG A 130 11.49 14.63 -12.27
CA ARG A 130 10.88 13.39 -11.74
C ARG A 130 9.76 12.80 -12.60
N ASP A 131 9.33 13.54 -13.60
CA ASP A 131 8.24 13.15 -14.50
C ASP A 131 8.81 12.69 -15.84
N ASP A 132 8.56 11.43 -16.20
CA ASP A 132 8.94 10.84 -17.48
C ASP A 132 8.48 11.69 -18.67
N GLN A 133 7.31 12.33 -18.57
CA GLN A 133 6.81 13.19 -19.63
C GLN A 133 7.68 14.44 -19.79
N GLN A 134 8.15 15.03 -18.69
CA GLN A 134 9.06 16.16 -18.71
C GLN A 134 10.42 15.77 -19.31
N VAL A 135 10.96 14.62 -18.91
CA VAL A 135 12.23 14.10 -19.44
C VAL A 135 12.13 13.84 -20.95
N ARG A 136 11.04 13.21 -21.41
CA ARG A 136 10.78 12.97 -22.85
C ARG A 136 10.58 14.26 -23.63
N ASN A 137 9.81 15.20 -23.08
CA ASN A 137 9.59 16.51 -23.70
C ASN A 137 10.91 17.26 -23.86
N LEU A 138 11.76 17.25 -22.83
CA LEU A 138 13.07 17.85 -22.89
C LEU A 138 13.97 17.16 -23.90
N ALA A 139 14.02 15.82 -23.92
CA ALA A 139 14.77 15.07 -24.92
C ALA A 139 14.32 15.42 -26.35
N GLY A 140 13.01 15.56 -26.57
CA GLY A 140 12.44 15.97 -27.84
C GLY A 140 12.66 17.45 -28.21
N GLN A 141 12.86 18.32 -27.22
CA GLN A 141 13.27 19.72 -27.44
C GLN A 141 14.77 19.79 -27.77
N ALA A 142 15.61 19.12 -26.98
CA ALA A 142 17.05 19.03 -27.21
C ALA A 142 17.35 18.45 -28.59
N ALA A 143 16.68 17.38 -29.00
CA ALA A 143 16.84 16.80 -30.33
C ALA A 143 16.50 17.76 -31.49
N ARG A 144 15.59 18.73 -31.28
CA ARG A 144 15.22 19.74 -32.29
C ARG A 144 16.21 20.90 -32.38
N HIS A 145 16.93 21.19 -31.30
CA HIS A 145 17.89 22.29 -31.20
C HIS A 145 19.34 21.82 -31.22
N ALA A 146 19.58 20.50 -31.26
CA ALA A 146 20.90 19.91 -31.24
C ALA A 146 21.73 20.28 -32.47
N ALA A 147 23.03 20.52 -32.24
CA ALA A 147 24.00 20.80 -33.29
C ALA A 147 24.34 19.56 -34.13
N ALA A 148 24.08 18.35 -33.60
CA ALA A 148 24.23 17.07 -34.28
C ALA A 148 22.98 16.21 -34.13
N LYS A 149 22.85 15.15 -34.95
CA LYS A 149 21.76 14.17 -34.80
C LYS A 149 22.00 13.32 -33.54
N PRO A 150 20.97 13.08 -32.70
CA PRO A 150 21.08 12.13 -31.59
C PRO A 150 21.37 10.70 -32.07
N VAL A 151 22.34 10.02 -31.45
CA VAL A 151 22.62 8.62 -31.74
C VAL A 151 21.46 7.72 -31.29
N ALA A 152 21.13 6.71 -32.10
CA ALA A 152 20.13 5.72 -31.73
C ALA A 152 20.66 4.78 -30.64
N ALA A 153 19.86 4.54 -29.60
CA ALA A 153 20.22 3.66 -28.48
C ALA A 153 20.59 2.23 -28.92
N THR A 154 19.96 1.74 -29.99
CA THR A 154 20.20 0.45 -30.63
C THR A 154 21.58 0.33 -31.29
N ARG A 155 22.25 1.45 -31.60
CA ARG A 155 23.61 1.48 -32.16
C ARG A 155 24.72 1.39 -31.10
N ILE A 156 24.35 1.23 -29.82
CA ILE A 156 25.28 1.21 -28.68
C ILE A 156 25.35 -0.22 -28.13
N PRO A 157 26.40 -1.00 -28.46
CA PRO A 157 26.44 -2.43 -28.18
C PRO A 157 26.28 -2.80 -26.71
N ALA A 158 26.95 -2.11 -25.78
CA ALA A 158 26.79 -2.39 -24.35
C ALA A 158 25.37 -2.13 -23.87
N LEU A 159 24.70 -1.08 -24.36
CA LEU A 159 23.33 -0.79 -23.99
C LEU A 159 22.36 -1.86 -24.49
N VAL A 160 22.53 -2.35 -25.72
CA VAL A 160 21.72 -3.44 -26.27
C VAL A 160 21.95 -4.72 -25.47
N ARG A 161 23.20 -5.08 -25.17
CA ARG A 161 23.52 -6.23 -24.30
C ARG A 161 22.85 -6.12 -22.94
N TRP A 162 22.95 -4.94 -22.32
CA TRP A 162 22.36 -4.65 -21.02
C TRP A 162 20.84 -4.81 -21.04
N ARG A 163 20.15 -4.27 -22.06
CA ARG A 163 18.70 -4.42 -22.21
C ARG A 163 18.26 -5.86 -22.41
N LEU A 164 18.98 -6.63 -23.23
CA LEU A 164 18.65 -8.05 -23.46
C LEU A 164 18.87 -8.90 -22.21
N ALA A 165 19.96 -8.68 -21.47
CA ALA A 165 20.19 -9.37 -20.19
C ALA A 165 19.05 -9.10 -19.18
N ARG A 166 18.53 -7.88 -19.15
CA ARG A 166 17.38 -7.53 -18.31
C ARG A 166 16.09 -8.16 -18.81
N PHE A 167 15.86 -8.15 -20.12
CA PHE A 167 14.71 -8.85 -20.69
C PHE A 167 14.73 -10.32 -20.28
N GLU A 168 15.87 -11.01 -20.40
CA GLU A 168 16.05 -12.40 -19.96
C GLU A 168 15.74 -12.58 -18.46
N ALA A 169 16.35 -11.75 -17.60
CA ALA A 169 16.14 -11.82 -16.16
C ALA A 169 14.69 -11.52 -15.75
N ARG A 170 14.07 -10.53 -16.41
CA ARG A 170 12.69 -10.11 -16.15
C ARG A 170 11.70 -11.16 -16.65
N HIS A 171 11.96 -11.74 -17.81
CA HIS A 171 11.17 -12.84 -18.37
C HIS A 171 11.21 -14.06 -17.43
N ALA A 172 12.41 -14.52 -17.07
CA ALA A 172 12.58 -15.62 -16.13
C ALA A 172 11.87 -15.35 -14.78
N GLY A 173 12.04 -14.14 -14.22
CA GLY A 173 11.42 -13.75 -12.96
C GLY A 173 9.89 -13.70 -13.00
N LEU A 174 9.31 -13.11 -14.05
CA LEU A 174 7.86 -13.03 -14.20
C LEU A 174 7.25 -14.41 -14.40
N ILE A 175 7.81 -15.20 -15.31
CA ILE A 175 7.29 -16.54 -15.61
C ILE A 175 7.41 -17.43 -14.36
N ALA A 176 8.54 -17.39 -13.65
CA ALA A 176 8.68 -18.14 -12.41
C ALA A 176 7.71 -17.71 -11.30
N GLY A 177 7.40 -16.41 -11.19
CA GLY A 177 6.41 -15.92 -10.23
C GLY A 177 4.97 -16.34 -10.56
N LEU A 178 4.66 -16.55 -11.84
CA LEU A 178 3.34 -16.98 -12.31
C LEU A 178 3.16 -18.50 -12.34
N SER A 179 4.21 -19.26 -12.68
CA SER A 179 4.20 -20.73 -12.74
C SER A 179 4.64 -21.41 -11.44
N GLU A 180 5.25 -20.66 -10.52
CA GLU A 180 5.92 -21.17 -9.32
C GLU A 180 7.06 -22.17 -9.67
N SER A 181 7.57 -22.10 -10.90
CA SER A 181 8.62 -22.98 -11.44
C SER A 181 9.69 -22.16 -12.15
N ALA A 182 10.96 -22.49 -11.93
CA ALA A 182 12.06 -21.81 -12.62
C ALA A 182 11.90 -21.94 -14.15
N SER A 183 12.11 -20.83 -14.86
CA SER A 183 12.05 -20.78 -16.32
C SER A 183 13.30 -20.11 -16.86
N SER A 184 13.86 -20.69 -17.91
CA SER A 184 14.94 -20.13 -18.72
C SER A 184 14.73 -20.59 -20.16
N PHE A 185 15.12 -19.78 -21.12
CA PHE A 185 15.01 -20.11 -22.54
C PHE A 185 16.38 -20.10 -23.21
N ASP A 186 16.47 -20.72 -24.39
CA ASP A 186 17.71 -20.75 -25.17
C ASP A 186 18.05 -19.36 -25.72
N THR A 187 19.21 -18.84 -25.30
CA THR A 187 19.74 -17.53 -25.70
C THR A 187 20.65 -17.59 -26.93
N SER A 188 20.76 -18.72 -27.63
CA SER A 188 21.61 -18.90 -28.82
C SER A 188 21.35 -17.87 -29.93
N GLY A 189 20.11 -17.38 -30.05
CA GLY A 189 19.70 -16.33 -31.01
C GLY A 189 20.06 -14.89 -30.62
N ARG A 190 20.70 -14.66 -29.48
CA ARG A 190 20.98 -13.30 -28.95
C ARG A 190 21.95 -12.50 -29.83
N GLU A 191 23.07 -13.09 -30.23
CA GLU A 191 24.11 -12.39 -31.00
C GLU A 191 23.65 -12.01 -32.42
N PRO A 192 22.91 -12.87 -33.16
CA PRO A 192 22.24 -12.47 -34.39
C PRO A 192 21.26 -11.30 -34.20
N LEU A 193 20.42 -11.35 -33.16
CA LEU A 193 19.47 -10.27 -32.88
C LEU A 193 20.18 -8.95 -32.57
N MET A 194 21.24 -8.97 -31.75
CA MET A 194 22.05 -7.79 -31.44
C MET A 194 22.61 -7.13 -32.70
N ARG A 195 23.11 -7.92 -33.66
CA ARG A 195 23.62 -7.41 -34.94
C ARG A 195 22.51 -6.79 -35.80
N ALA A 196 21.31 -7.40 -35.81
CA ALA A 196 20.16 -6.85 -36.52
C ALA A 196 19.71 -5.52 -35.90
N LEU A 197 19.64 -5.43 -34.56
CA LEU A 197 19.24 -4.23 -33.84
C LEU A 197 20.14 -3.03 -34.14
N ALA A 198 21.43 -3.23 -34.43
CA ALA A 198 22.35 -2.13 -34.75
C ALA A 198 21.95 -1.32 -35.99
N ALA A 199 21.12 -1.88 -36.89
CA ALA A 199 20.58 -1.18 -38.05
C ALA A 199 19.29 -0.39 -37.75
N GLU A 200 18.62 -0.68 -36.64
CA GLU A 200 17.34 -0.07 -36.30
C GLU A 200 17.51 1.34 -35.71
N PRO A 201 16.66 2.32 -36.07
CA PRO A 201 16.72 3.67 -35.51
C PRO A 201 16.16 3.77 -34.08
N ARG A 202 15.38 2.78 -33.65
CA ARG A 202 14.74 2.73 -32.32
C ARG A 202 14.65 1.27 -31.84
N TRP A 203 14.36 1.08 -30.55
CA TRP A 203 14.00 -0.25 -30.05
C TRP A 203 12.76 -0.73 -30.82
N PRO A 204 12.82 -1.89 -31.50
CA PRO A 204 11.76 -2.31 -32.41
C PRO A 204 10.51 -2.74 -31.65
N GLU A 205 9.36 -2.59 -32.29
CA GLU A 205 8.08 -2.99 -31.73
C GLU A 205 7.95 -4.51 -31.80
N TRP A 206 7.11 -5.12 -30.96
CA TRP A 206 7.01 -6.58 -30.88
C TRP A 206 6.69 -7.24 -32.23
N PHE A 207 5.81 -6.61 -33.03
CA PHE A 207 5.45 -7.09 -34.35
C PHE A 207 6.67 -7.28 -35.27
N ASP A 208 7.68 -6.40 -35.18
CA ASP A 208 8.87 -6.43 -36.02
C ASP A 208 9.82 -7.60 -35.67
N VAL A 209 9.74 -8.11 -34.44
CA VAL A 209 10.71 -9.08 -33.89
C VAL A 209 10.09 -10.38 -33.42
N SER A 210 8.77 -10.51 -33.39
CA SER A 210 8.04 -11.67 -32.86
C SER A 210 8.42 -13.00 -33.52
N GLU A 211 8.88 -12.97 -34.77
CA GLU A 211 9.33 -14.13 -35.54
C GLU A 211 10.82 -14.45 -35.37
N VAL A 212 11.58 -13.62 -34.64
CA VAL A 212 13.01 -13.87 -34.41
C VAL A 212 13.16 -15.10 -33.51
N PRO A 213 14.04 -16.08 -33.86
CA PRO A 213 14.20 -17.32 -33.09
C PRO A 213 14.44 -17.11 -31.59
N TYR A 214 15.21 -16.07 -31.22
CA TYR A 214 15.44 -15.70 -29.82
C TYR A 214 14.15 -15.42 -29.05
N LEU A 215 13.18 -14.72 -29.65
CA LEU A 215 11.91 -14.38 -29.00
C LEU A 215 10.90 -15.53 -29.10
N GLN A 216 10.91 -16.31 -30.19
CA GLN A 216 10.12 -17.54 -30.28
C GLN A 216 10.51 -18.53 -29.17
N ASN A 217 11.82 -18.74 -28.94
CA ASN A 217 12.31 -19.57 -27.84
C ASN A 217 11.80 -19.08 -26.47
N ALA A 218 11.77 -17.76 -26.23
CA ALA A 218 11.25 -17.18 -25.00
C ALA A 218 9.74 -17.45 -24.83
N VAL A 219 8.96 -17.31 -25.91
CA VAL A 219 7.52 -17.60 -25.90
C VAL A 219 7.25 -19.08 -25.68
N GLU A 220 8.00 -19.97 -26.32
CA GLU A 220 7.90 -21.42 -26.15
C GLU A 220 8.21 -21.84 -24.71
N ALA A 221 9.33 -21.37 -24.15
CA ALA A 221 9.71 -21.66 -22.76
C ALA A 221 8.66 -21.14 -21.76
N ALA A 222 8.13 -19.94 -21.98
CA ALA A 222 7.03 -19.40 -21.18
C ALA A 222 5.76 -20.25 -21.30
N SER A 223 5.41 -20.69 -22.52
CA SER A 223 4.24 -21.53 -22.77
C SER A 223 4.35 -22.87 -22.04
N THR A 224 5.52 -23.51 -22.08
CA THR A 224 5.78 -24.77 -21.37
C THR A 224 5.72 -24.57 -19.85
N ALA A 225 6.34 -23.51 -19.32
CA ALA A 225 6.32 -23.24 -17.88
C ALA A 225 4.92 -22.91 -17.35
N LEU A 226 4.10 -22.21 -18.15
CA LEU A 226 2.77 -21.75 -17.76
C LEU A 226 1.66 -22.77 -18.06
N GLN A 227 1.96 -23.93 -18.64
CA GLN A 227 0.98 -24.88 -19.20
C GLN A 227 -0.14 -25.30 -18.24
N THR A 228 0.12 -25.33 -16.93
CA THR A 228 -0.85 -25.71 -15.88
C THR A 228 -1.53 -24.51 -15.21
N THR A 229 -1.26 -23.29 -15.68
CA THR A 229 -1.76 -22.05 -15.10
C THR A 229 -2.81 -21.39 -16.00
N PRO A 230 -3.61 -20.45 -15.48
CA PRO A 230 -4.49 -19.61 -16.29
C PRO A 230 -3.75 -18.79 -17.37
N TRP A 231 -2.43 -18.63 -17.25
CA TRP A 231 -1.59 -17.85 -18.15
C TRP A 231 -1.10 -18.61 -19.38
N ALA A 232 -1.37 -19.92 -19.49
CA ALA A 232 -0.84 -20.78 -20.56
C ALA A 232 -1.05 -20.21 -21.98
N ARG A 233 -2.21 -19.60 -22.24
CA ARG A 233 -2.57 -19.02 -23.55
C ARG A 233 -2.04 -17.61 -23.78
N HIS A 234 -1.33 -17.05 -22.82
CA HIS A 234 -0.91 -15.64 -22.79
C HIS A 234 0.61 -15.47 -22.74
N ALA A 235 1.39 -16.55 -22.91
CA ALA A 235 2.85 -16.50 -22.91
C ALA A 235 3.42 -15.51 -23.94
N GLY A 236 2.83 -15.44 -25.13
CA GLY A 236 3.18 -14.45 -26.17
C GLY A 236 2.98 -13.02 -25.68
N ALA A 237 1.79 -12.71 -25.16
CA ALA A 237 1.45 -11.38 -24.64
C ALA A 237 2.30 -10.97 -23.43
N LEU A 238 2.67 -11.91 -22.55
CA LEU A 238 3.58 -11.65 -21.43
C LEU A 238 5.01 -11.36 -21.90
N THR A 239 5.47 -12.08 -22.92
CA THR A 239 6.79 -11.88 -23.51
C THR A 239 6.87 -10.55 -24.26
N GLU A 240 5.85 -10.25 -25.07
CA GLU A 240 5.63 -8.96 -25.73
C GLU A 240 5.65 -7.81 -24.73
N MET A 241 4.85 -7.90 -23.66
CA MET A 241 4.79 -6.90 -22.61
C MET A 241 6.18 -6.58 -22.03
N LEU A 242 6.99 -7.60 -21.72
CA LEU A 242 8.33 -7.40 -21.18
C LEU A 242 9.31 -6.85 -22.22
N TRP A 243 9.16 -7.23 -23.49
CA TRP A 243 9.94 -6.67 -24.60
C TRP A 243 9.69 -5.17 -24.76
N GLU A 244 8.41 -4.76 -24.74
CA GLU A 244 7.99 -3.36 -24.89
C GLU A 244 8.37 -2.48 -23.69
N CYS A 245 8.58 -3.09 -22.51
CA CYS A 245 9.14 -2.39 -21.35
C CYS A 245 10.63 -2.05 -21.53
N GLY A 246 11.30 -2.56 -22.57
CA GLY A 246 12.70 -2.30 -22.87
C GLY A 246 12.96 -0.83 -23.22
N GLY A 247 13.72 -0.12 -22.38
CA GLY A 247 14.15 1.25 -22.67
C GLY A 247 13.13 2.34 -22.36
N VAL A 248 12.15 2.04 -21.50
CA VAL A 248 11.26 3.03 -20.87
C VAL A 248 11.41 2.98 -19.36
N SER A 249 11.11 4.09 -18.68
CA SER A 249 11.17 4.13 -17.21
C SER A 249 10.32 3.04 -16.56
N PRO A 250 10.65 2.57 -15.34
CA PRO A 250 9.87 1.57 -14.62
C PRO A 250 8.38 1.93 -14.46
N ARG A 251 8.07 3.21 -14.25
CA ARG A 251 6.67 3.70 -14.17
C ARG A 251 5.95 3.61 -15.51
N SER A 252 6.63 3.95 -16.61
CA SER A 252 6.06 3.83 -17.95
C SER A 252 5.86 2.38 -18.36
N ALA A 253 6.84 1.51 -18.05
CA ALA A 253 6.76 0.06 -18.21
C ALA A 253 5.54 -0.51 -17.47
N LEU A 254 5.33 -0.14 -16.20
CA LEU A 254 4.17 -0.60 -15.43
C LEU A 254 2.83 -0.14 -16.04
N ARG A 255 2.75 1.07 -16.59
CA ARG A 255 1.54 1.54 -17.28
C ARG A 255 1.29 0.77 -18.59
N GLN A 256 2.35 0.45 -19.34
CA GLN A 256 2.23 -0.38 -20.54
C GLN A 256 1.78 -1.80 -20.16
N ALA A 257 2.43 -2.41 -19.17
CA ALA A 257 2.04 -3.69 -18.63
C ALA A 257 0.58 -3.73 -18.19
N ALA A 258 0.11 -2.69 -17.48
CA ALA A 258 -1.29 -2.59 -17.08
C ALA A 258 -2.27 -2.55 -18.27
N ARG A 259 -1.89 -1.88 -19.37
CA ARG A 259 -2.71 -1.87 -20.60
C ARG A 259 -2.79 -3.24 -21.25
N THR A 260 -1.67 -3.96 -21.31
CA THR A 260 -1.63 -5.33 -21.86
C THR A 260 -2.39 -6.30 -20.96
N LEU A 261 -2.16 -6.26 -19.65
CA LEU A 261 -2.85 -7.13 -18.69
C LEU A 261 -4.37 -6.91 -18.68
N ARG A 262 -4.84 -5.69 -18.94
CA ARG A 262 -6.27 -5.38 -19.04
C ARG A 262 -6.98 -6.19 -20.12
N THR A 263 -6.32 -6.49 -21.25
CA THR A 263 -6.94 -7.23 -22.36
C THR A 263 -6.99 -8.73 -22.09
N ILE A 264 -6.27 -9.21 -21.07
CA ILE A 264 -6.23 -10.61 -20.67
C ILE A 264 -7.34 -10.87 -19.66
N GLN A 265 -8.30 -11.72 -20.04
CA GLN A 265 -9.43 -12.10 -19.21
C GLN A 265 -9.16 -13.38 -18.43
N GLY A 266 -9.83 -13.54 -17.28
CA GLY A 266 -9.77 -14.78 -16.49
C GLY A 266 -8.48 -14.97 -15.68
N VAL A 267 -7.66 -13.92 -15.54
CA VAL A 267 -6.41 -13.95 -14.78
C VAL A 267 -6.41 -12.92 -13.65
N ASP A 268 -5.58 -13.17 -12.63
CA ASP A 268 -5.36 -12.23 -11.53
C ASP A 268 -4.39 -11.12 -11.97
N GLN A 269 -4.95 -10.05 -12.52
CA GLN A 269 -4.21 -8.88 -13.00
C GLN A 269 -3.51 -8.14 -11.86
N ALA A 270 -4.05 -8.15 -10.63
CA ALA A 270 -3.47 -7.48 -9.48
C ALA A 270 -2.18 -8.19 -9.04
N ARG A 271 -2.21 -9.53 -8.92
CA ARG A 271 -1.01 -10.34 -8.65
C ARG A 271 0.02 -10.16 -9.76
N ALA A 272 -0.39 -10.21 -11.03
CA ALA A 272 0.53 -10.03 -12.15
C ALA A 272 1.22 -8.66 -12.16
N LEU A 273 0.48 -7.58 -11.94
CA LEU A 273 1.06 -6.23 -11.88
C LEU A 273 2.09 -6.08 -10.76
N ARG A 274 1.83 -6.66 -9.59
CA ARG A 274 2.79 -6.66 -8.48
C ARG A 274 4.06 -7.44 -8.84
N LEU A 275 3.91 -8.61 -9.45
CA LEU A 275 5.05 -9.40 -9.94
C LEU A 275 5.85 -8.63 -11.00
N VAL A 276 5.18 -7.95 -11.93
CA VAL A 276 5.86 -7.07 -12.91
C VAL A 276 6.61 -5.95 -12.20
N ALA A 277 6.02 -5.32 -11.17
CA ALA A 277 6.68 -4.27 -10.39
C ALA A 277 7.93 -4.77 -9.64
N GLU A 278 7.85 -5.97 -9.06
CA GLU A 278 8.96 -6.64 -8.38
C GLU A 278 10.10 -6.96 -9.36
N VAL A 279 9.75 -7.52 -10.50
CA VAL A 279 10.69 -7.91 -11.54
C VAL A 279 11.38 -6.69 -12.16
N LEU A 280 10.64 -5.60 -12.42
CA LEU A 280 11.20 -4.34 -12.91
C LEU A 280 12.15 -3.67 -11.90
N ALA A 281 11.96 -3.93 -10.60
CA ALA A 281 12.78 -3.39 -9.53
C ALA A 281 14.11 -4.13 -9.35
N GLU A 282 14.24 -5.34 -9.89
CA GLU A 282 15.50 -6.11 -9.93
C GLU A 282 16.19 -6.28 -8.57
N GLY A 283 15.37 -6.63 -7.58
CA GLY A 283 15.76 -6.81 -6.19
C GLY A 283 15.80 -5.51 -5.38
N ALA A 284 15.60 -4.34 -5.98
CA ALA A 284 15.30 -3.13 -5.23
C ALA A 284 13.83 -3.12 -4.74
N ALA A 285 13.49 -2.15 -3.91
CA ALA A 285 12.10 -1.95 -3.50
C ALA A 285 11.23 -1.59 -4.73
N PRO A 286 10.11 -2.29 -4.97
CA PRO A 286 9.24 -2.01 -6.09
C PRO A 286 8.59 -0.63 -6.00
N GLN A 287 8.08 -0.13 -7.12
CA GLN A 287 7.37 1.14 -7.18
C GLN A 287 6.17 1.10 -6.22
N SER A 288 6.02 2.12 -5.36
CA SER A 288 4.89 2.21 -4.44
C SER A 288 3.55 2.19 -5.17
N GLY A 289 2.58 1.48 -4.60
CA GLY A 289 1.21 1.42 -5.10
C GLY A 289 0.32 2.59 -4.64
N GLU A 290 0.81 3.41 -3.70
CA GLU A 290 0.09 4.59 -3.20
C GLU A 290 -0.12 5.61 -4.32
N LEU A 291 -1.30 6.22 -4.40
CA LEU A 291 -1.63 7.17 -5.46
C LEU A 291 -0.68 8.37 -5.49
N GLU A 292 -0.23 8.83 -4.34
CA GLU A 292 0.69 9.97 -4.15
C GLU A 292 2.03 9.73 -4.83
N ALA A 293 2.45 8.48 -4.99
CA ALA A 293 3.67 8.12 -5.68
C ALA A 293 3.54 8.27 -7.21
N TRP A 294 2.35 8.57 -7.74
CA TRP A 294 2.07 8.65 -9.17
C TRP A 294 1.46 10.02 -9.54
N PRO A 295 2.20 10.89 -10.26
CA PRO A 295 1.69 12.20 -10.66
C PRO A 295 0.35 12.17 -11.41
N SER A 296 0.12 11.14 -12.22
CA SER A 296 -1.13 10.96 -12.97
C SER A 296 -2.36 10.61 -12.11
N PHE A 297 -2.18 10.36 -10.82
CA PHE A 297 -3.26 10.05 -9.87
C PHE A 297 -3.35 11.10 -8.74
N ALA A 298 -2.57 12.19 -8.80
CA ALA A 298 -2.52 13.18 -7.73
C ALA A 298 -3.89 13.81 -7.42
N GLU A 299 -4.68 14.14 -8.45
CA GLU A 299 -6.04 14.65 -8.24
C GLU A 299 -6.97 13.62 -7.61
N LEU A 300 -6.88 12.36 -8.04
CA LEU A 300 -7.68 11.28 -7.46
C LEU A 300 -7.29 11.05 -6.00
N ALA A 301 -6.00 11.10 -5.67
CA ALA A 301 -5.50 11.01 -4.31
C ALA A 301 -6.04 12.13 -3.42
N GLN A 302 -6.07 13.36 -3.94
CA GLN A 302 -6.63 14.50 -3.23
C GLN A 302 -8.12 14.31 -2.97
N VAL A 303 -8.90 13.97 -4.01
CA VAL A 303 -10.36 13.75 -3.89
C VAL A 303 -10.68 12.61 -2.94
N TRP A 304 -9.89 11.53 -2.96
CA TRP A 304 -10.05 10.43 -2.03
C TRP A 304 -9.84 10.88 -0.58
N ARG A 305 -8.78 11.65 -0.32
CA ARG A 305 -8.53 12.24 1.01
C ARG A 305 -9.65 13.18 1.43
N ASP A 306 -10.12 14.06 0.54
CA ASP A 306 -11.19 15.01 0.84
C ASP A 306 -12.51 14.30 1.16
N LEU A 307 -12.85 13.23 0.44
CA LEU A 307 -14.02 12.39 0.74
C LEU A 307 -13.90 11.73 2.11
N LEU A 308 -12.75 11.12 2.41
CA LEU A 308 -12.53 10.47 3.70
C LEU A 308 -12.59 11.48 4.86
N ASP A 309 -12.04 12.67 4.69
CA ASP A 309 -12.13 13.76 5.66
C ASP A 309 -13.58 14.21 5.87
N GLN A 310 -14.36 14.32 4.80
CA GLN A 310 -15.76 14.72 4.88
C GLN A 310 -16.64 13.63 5.53
N GLU A 311 -16.40 12.37 5.22
CA GLU A 311 -17.04 11.26 5.92
C GLU A 311 -16.69 11.25 7.41
N ALA A 312 -15.42 11.46 7.76
CA ALA A 312 -14.99 11.54 9.15
C ALA A 312 -15.72 12.66 9.91
N ARG A 313 -15.94 13.82 9.28
CA ARG A 313 -16.75 14.92 9.85
C ARG A 313 -18.21 14.54 10.04
N HIS A 314 -18.79 13.81 9.09
CA HIS A 314 -20.19 13.35 9.17
C HIS A 314 -20.41 12.26 10.21
N LEU A 315 -19.44 11.38 10.39
CA LEU A 315 -19.47 10.33 11.40
C LEU A 315 -19.16 10.84 12.82
N GLY A 316 -18.72 12.10 12.97
CA GLY A 316 -18.25 12.62 14.26
C GLY A 316 -16.97 11.91 14.72
N SER A 317 -16.11 11.50 13.78
CA SER A 317 -14.90 10.71 14.07
C SER A 317 -14.06 11.37 15.16
N TRP A 318 -13.69 10.57 16.15
CA TRP A 318 -12.92 11.00 17.32
C TRP A 318 -11.41 11.07 17.06
N ARG A 319 -10.97 10.59 15.89
CA ARG A 319 -9.64 10.84 15.32
C ARG A 319 -9.78 11.68 14.06
N ALA A 320 -8.94 12.71 13.93
CA ALA A 320 -8.73 13.40 12.67
C ALA A 320 -8.20 12.41 11.63
N ALA A 321 -9.09 11.76 10.87
CA ALA A 321 -8.83 11.10 9.59
C ALA A 321 -7.51 10.31 9.45
N SER A 322 -6.95 9.77 10.55
CA SER A 322 -5.61 9.20 10.59
C SER A 322 -5.70 7.74 11.03
N GLY A 323 -5.90 6.87 10.05
CA GLY A 323 -5.93 5.42 10.19
C GLY A 323 -6.38 4.78 8.88
N GLN A 324 -5.63 4.97 7.80
CA GLN A 324 -4.70 3.98 7.23
C GLN A 324 -5.31 2.68 6.65
N ASP A 325 -6.57 2.33 6.92
CA ASP A 325 -7.11 1.04 6.44
C ASP A 325 -7.79 1.14 5.06
N LEU A 326 -8.25 2.32 4.63
CA LEU A 326 -8.87 2.53 3.32
C LEU A 326 -7.91 3.26 2.37
N SER A 327 -6.81 2.61 2.01
CA SER A 327 -5.88 3.13 1.00
C SER A 327 -6.33 2.71 -0.40
N LEU A 328 -6.61 3.68 -1.27
CA LEU A 328 -6.75 3.38 -2.70
C LEU A 328 -5.34 3.12 -3.27
N ASN A 329 -5.16 1.98 -3.93
CA ASN A 329 -3.86 1.55 -4.47
C ASN A 329 -3.96 1.35 -5.99
N VAL A 330 -2.92 1.74 -6.74
CA VAL A 330 -2.92 1.58 -8.20
C VAL A 330 -2.91 0.11 -8.64
N PHE A 331 -2.39 -0.80 -7.82
CA PHE A 331 -2.30 -2.23 -8.12
C PHE A 331 -3.55 -3.02 -7.73
N ASP A 332 -4.48 -2.40 -6.99
CA ASP A 332 -5.68 -3.06 -6.48
C ASP A 332 -6.94 -2.61 -7.22
N PRO A 333 -7.95 -3.49 -7.30
CA PRO A 333 -9.28 -3.10 -7.76
C PRO A 333 -9.86 -1.99 -6.87
N PRO A 334 -10.34 -0.86 -7.43
CA PRO A 334 -10.92 0.22 -6.64
C PRO A 334 -12.09 -0.20 -5.76
N SER A 335 -12.82 -1.25 -6.15
CA SER A 335 -13.96 -1.75 -5.36
C SER A 335 -13.56 -2.22 -3.97
N GLU A 336 -12.33 -2.71 -3.77
CA GLU A 336 -11.87 -3.20 -2.47
C GLU A 336 -11.77 -2.06 -1.46
N ALA A 337 -11.15 -0.94 -1.85
CA ALA A 337 -10.97 0.22 -0.98
C ALA A 337 -12.20 1.15 -0.96
N THR A 338 -12.90 1.31 -2.09
CA THR A 338 -14.06 2.22 -2.17
C THR A 338 -15.35 1.57 -1.72
N GLY A 339 -15.47 0.24 -1.77
CA GLY A 339 -16.73 -0.48 -1.62
C GLY A 339 -17.73 -0.21 -2.75
N LEU A 340 -17.32 0.44 -3.84
CA LEU A 340 -18.23 0.75 -4.93
C LEU A 340 -18.22 -0.34 -6.00
N SER A 341 -19.41 -0.60 -6.54
CA SER A 341 -19.64 -1.44 -7.72
C SER A 341 -20.49 -0.75 -8.78
N GLU A 342 -20.87 0.50 -8.52
CA GLU A 342 -21.64 1.35 -9.43
C GLU A 342 -20.91 2.67 -9.67
N PRO A 343 -21.00 3.24 -10.88
CA PRO A 343 -21.80 2.76 -12.01
C PRO A 343 -21.19 1.53 -12.70
N ALA A 344 -22.06 0.66 -13.25
CA ALA A 344 -21.66 -0.64 -13.80
C ALA A 344 -20.77 -0.55 -15.06
N ASN A 345 -20.67 0.62 -15.67
CA ASN A 345 -19.79 0.89 -16.80
C ASN A 345 -18.32 1.10 -16.39
N LEU A 346 -18.01 1.18 -15.10
CA LEU A 346 -16.62 1.26 -14.62
C LEU A 346 -16.05 -0.14 -14.32
N PRO A 347 -14.76 -0.39 -14.61
CA PRO A 347 -14.15 -1.71 -14.44
C PRO A 347 -13.71 -1.95 -12.99
N TRP A 348 -14.67 -1.98 -12.07
CA TRP A 348 -14.48 -2.06 -10.61
C TRP A 348 -13.58 -3.21 -10.12
N SER A 349 -13.56 -4.34 -10.83
CA SER A 349 -12.74 -5.52 -10.50
C SER A 349 -11.34 -5.50 -11.09
N THR A 350 -11.00 -4.48 -11.89
CA THR A 350 -9.70 -4.35 -12.56
C THR A 350 -8.81 -3.42 -11.74
N PRO A 351 -7.51 -3.72 -11.56
CA PRO A 351 -6.56 -2.81 -10.91
C PRO A 351 -6.63 -1.39 -11.47
N LEU A 352 -6.55 -0.39 -10.60
CA LEU A 352 -6.70 1.01 -10.99
C LEU A 352 -5.67 1.48 -12.04
N LEU A 353 -4.46 0.90 -12.06
CA LEU A 353 -3.44 1.22 -13.07
C LEU A 353 -3.84 0.80 -14.49
N CYS A 354 -4.71 -0.21 -14.62
CA CYS A 354 -5.26 -0.65 -15.91
C CYS A 354 -6.35 0.29 -16.44
N TRP A 355 -6.84 1.22 -15.63
CA TRP A 355 -7.93 2.11 -16.03
C TRP A 355 -7.44 3.16 -17.03
N SER A 356 -8.28 3.48 -18.00
CA SER A 356 -8.05 4.56 -18.95
C SER A 356 -8.17 5.92 -18.25
N THR A 357 -7.65 6.97 -18.86
CA THR A 357 -7.80 8.33 -18.33
C THR A 357 -9.27 8.70 -18.11
N ARG A 358 -10.16 8.36 -19.05
CA ARG A 358 -11.60 8.65 -18.94
C ARG A 358 -12.25 7.93 -17.75
N GLU A 359 -11.90 6.68 -17.50
CA GLU A 359 -12.45 5.92 -16.36
C GLU A 359 -11.92 6.45 -15.02
N ARG A 360 -10.64 6.85 -14.97
CA ARG A 360 -10.06 7.49 -13.78
C ARG A 360 -10.71 8.84 -13.50
N ASP A 361 -10.95 9.64 -14.53
CA ASP A 361 -11.65 10.93 -14.40
C ASP A 361 -13.10 10.72 -13.93
N ALA A 362 -13.79 9.71 -14.45
CA ALA A 362 -15.13 9.34 -14.00
C ALA A 362 -15.15 8.90 -12.54
N LEU A 363 -14.16 8.11 -12.08
CA LEU A 363 -14.01 7.78 -10.66
C LEU A 363 -13.75 9.02 -9.81
N ARG A 364 -12.84 9.91 -10.24
CA ARG A 364 -12.58 11.18 -9.57
C ARG A 364 -13.86 12.01 -9.43
N ASP A 365 -14.63 12.13 -10.51
CA ASP A 365 -15.85 12.96 -10.53
C ASP A 365 -16.96 12.32 -9.70
N LEU A 366 -17.07 10.99 -9.67
CA LEU A 366 -17.94 10.25 -8.77
C LEU A 366 -17.60 10.54 -7.31
N LEU A 367 -16.34 10.37 -6.92
CA LEU A 367 -15.88 10.61 -5.54
C LEU A 367 -16.07 12.08 -5.13
N ARG A 368 -15.81 13.05 -6.02
CA ARG A 368 -16.14 14.48 -5.80
C ARG A 368 -17.64 14.71 -5.64
N GLY A 369 -18.46 14.04 -6.44
CA GLY A 369 -19.91 14.12 -6.34
C GLY A 369 -20.41 13.64 -4.97
N MET A 370 -19.84 12.55 -4.47
CA MET A 370 -20.12 12.00 -3.15
C MET A 370 -19.66 12.94 -2.03
N GLU A 371 -18.44 13.47 -2.14
CA GLU A 371 -17.91 14.46 -1.20
C GLU A 371 -18.85 15.68 -1.10
N ARG A 372 -19.30 16.22 -2.25
CA ARG A 372 -20.25 17.33 -2.31
C ARG A 372 -21.63 16.98 -1.75
N ALA A 373 -22.11 15.76 -1.96
CA ALA A 373 -23.39 15.30 -1.39
C ALA A 373 -23.34 15.25 0.15
N LEU A 374 -22.15 15.06 0.72
CA LEU A 374 -21.90 15.13 2.15
C LEU A 374 -21.62 16.57 2.64
N GLN A 375 -21.64 17.61 1.80
CA GLN A 375 -21.48 18.99 2.27
C GLN A 375 -22.81 19.50 2.90
N GLY A 376 -23.03 19.13 4.16
CA GLY A 376 -24.15 19.57 5.01
C GLY A 376 -23.70 19.99 6.41
N ALA A 377 -24.61 20.08 7.39
CA ALA A 377 -24.33 20.44 8.79
C ALA A 377 -23.44 19.39 9.50
N ALA A 378 -22.18 19.32 9.09
CA ALA A 378 -21.15 18.45 9.64
C ALA A 378 -20.56 19.09 10.89
N ALA A 379 -20.39 18.30 11.95
CA ALA A 379 -19.63 18.76 13.11
C ALA A 379 -18.13 18.75 12.76
N PRO A 380 -17.34 19.71 13.25
CA PRO A 380 -15.89 19.66 13.10
C PRO A 380 -15.34 18.41 13.79
N VAL A 381 -14.42 17.70 13.12
CA VAL A 381 -13.68 16.58 13.71
C VAL A 381 -12.86 17.10 14.88
N ARG A 382 -13.08 16.53 16.07
CA ARG A 382 -12.24 16.78 17.24
C ARG A 382 -11.27 15.62 17.37
N ALA A 383 -9.97 15.90 17.25
CA ALA A 383 -8.93 14.90 17.41
C ALA A 383 -8.74 14.59 18.91
N GLY A 384 -9.04 13.37 19.33
CA GLY A 384 -8.78 12.89 20.68
C GLY A 384 -7.60 11.93 20.80
N GLN A 385 -7.12 11.77 22.04
CA GLN A 385 -5.86 11.07 22.34
C GLN A 385 -6.01 9.55 22.51
N LEU A 386 -7.17 9.03 22.96
CA LEU A 386 -7.31 7.57 23.03
C LEU A 386 -7.51 6.97 21.63
N GLY A 387 -7.28 5.67 21.51
CA GLY A 387 -8.08 4.93 20.57
C GLY A 387 -7.66 3.49 20.45
N ALA A 388 -8.46 2.76 19.69
CA ALA A 388 -8.24 1.35 19.45
C ALA A 388 -7.00 1.18 18.55
N ARG A 389 -5.87 0.70 19.07
CA ARG A 389 -4.65 0.45 18.26
C ARG A 389 -4.45 -1.02 17.90
N ALA A 390 -5.19 -1.97 18.49
CA ALA A 390 -4.87 -3.39 18.27
C ALA A 390 -5.98 -4.19 17.55
N PHE A 391 -5.80 -4.39 16.24
CA PHE A 391 -6.41 -5.51 15.49
C PHE A 391 -5.57 -6.80 15.59
N GLU A 392 -4.59 -6.82 16.51
CA GLU A 392 -3.71 -7.97 16.74
C GLU A 392 -4.49 -9.23 17.12
N LYS A 393 -3.97 -10.38 16.70
CA LYS A 393 -4.57 -11.67 17.06
C LYS A 393 -4.36 -11.93 18.55
N ARG A 394 -5.47 -12.22 19.25
CA ARG A 394 -5.49 -12.64 20.65
C ARG A 394 -6.28 -13.94 20.80
N ALA A 395 -6.07 -14.62 21.92
CA ALA A 395 -6.90 -15.76 22.30
C ALA A 395 -8.33 -15.28 22.66
N PRO A 396 -9.36 -16.11 22.41
CA PRO A 396 -10.72 -15.86 22.92
C PRO A 396 -10.74 -15.66 24.44
N LEU A 397 -11.67 -14.84 24.93
CA LEU A 397 -11.92 -14.66 26.36
C LEU A 397 -12.28 -15.98 27.04
N ALA A 398 -11.59 -16.29 28.14
CA ALA A 398 -11.99 -17.37 29.03
C ALA A 398 -13.15 -16.92 29.94
N GLN A 399 -13.87 -17.89 30.54
CA GLN A 399 -14.88 -17.56 31.55
C GLN A 399 -14.22 -17.13 32.86
N GLY A 400 -14.62 -15.98 33.38
CA GLY A 400 -14.28 -15.49 34.72
C GLY A 400 -15.48 -15.49 35.65
N GLU A 401 -15.27 -15.00 36.87
CA GLU A 401 -16.35 -14.79 37.85
C GLU A 401 -17.24 -13.63 37.40
N ARG A 402 -18.56 -13.88 37.31
CA ARG A 402 -19.52 -12.85 36.90
C ARG A 402 -19.84 -11.94 38.08
N GLN A 403 -19.64 -10.64 37.88
CA GLN A 403 -19.93 -9.62 38.88
C GLN A 403 -21.03 -8.67 38.40
N PRO A 404 -21.84 -8.12 39.31
CA PRO A 404 -22.78 -7.05 38.96
C PRO A 404 -22.04 -5.71 38.85
N TRP A 405 -22.41 -4.92 37.85
CA TRP A 405 -21.78 -3.64 37.56
C TRP A 405 -22.79 -2.50 37.63
N ARG A 406 -22.29 -1.28 37.81
CA ARG A 406 -23.07 -0.04 37.69
C ARG A 406 -22.29 0.98 36.89
N VAL A 407 -23.00 1.83 36.15
CA VAL A 407 -22.35 2.92 35.41
C VAL A 407 -22.62 4.27 36.07
N GLY A 408 -21.59 5.09 36.11
CA GLY A 408 -21.59 6.46 36.57
C GLY A 408 -20.90 7.37 35.57
N VAL A 409 -20.75 8.62 35.95
CA VAL A 409 -20.15 9.67 35.13
C VAL A 409 -19.16 10.42 36.03
N PRO A 410 -17.91 10.64 35.59
CA PRO A 410 -16.87 11.23 36.43
C PRO A 410 -17.19 12.70 36.73
N ARG A 411 -16.56 13.26 37.78
CA ARG A 411 -16.62 14.72 38.01
C ARG A 411 -15.68 15.51 37.10
N ARG A 412 -14.60 14.88 36.65
CA ARG A 412 -13.63 15.37 35.67
C ARG A 412 -13.12 14.19 34.85
N VAL A 413 -12.95 14.38 33.55
CA VAL A 413 -12.38 13.35 32.67
C VAL A 413 -10.87 13.23 32.96
N PRO A 414 -10.37 12.06 33.42
CA PRO A 414 -8.95 11.84 33.58
C PRO A 414 -8.30 11.70 32.20
N ALA A 415 -7.06 12.18 32.08
CA ALA A 415 -6.25 11.90 30.90
C ALA A 415 -5.98 10.39 30.80
N ALA A 416 -5.99 9.85 29.60
CA ALA A 416 -5.74 8.44 29.39
C ALA A 416 -4.25 8.13 29.53
N THR A 417 -3.93 7.12 30.34
CA THR A 417 -2.57 6.58 30.42
C THR A 417 -2.34 5.54 29.33
N ALA A 418 -1.12 5.43 28.81
CA ALA A 418 -0.76 4.42 27.81
C ALA A 418 -1.04 2.96 28.26
N GLU A 419 -0.90 2.67 29.56
CA GLU A 419 -1.21 1.34 30.13
C GLU A 419 -2.70 1.00 30.01
N MET A 420 -3.56 1.96 30.33
CA MET A 420 -5.02 1.83 30.21
C MET A 420 -5.44 1.66 28.74
N GLU A 421 -4.84 2.41 27.81
CA GLU A 421 -5.07 2.24 26.37
C GLU A 421 -4.71 0.83 25.90
N GLY A 422 -3.51 0.35 26.24
CA GLY A 422 -3.06 -1.00 25.87
C GLY A 422 -3.92 -2.11 26.48
N ALA A 423 -4.45 -1.90 27.68
CA ALA A 423 -5.30 -2.86 28.36
C ALA A 423 -6.71 -2.94 27.73
N ILE A 424 -7.26 -1.80 27.30
CA ILE A 424 -8.54 -1.73 26.58
C ILE A 424 -8.41 -2.34 25.18
N ASP A 425 -7.31 -2.07 24.49
CA ASP A 425 -6.97 -2.70 23.21
C ASP A 425 -6.93 -4.22 23.32
N ALA A 426 -6.31 -4.74 24.39
CA ALA A 426 -6.25 -6.17 24.63
C ALA A 426 -7.65 -6.77 24.90
N ALA A 427 -8.50 -6.07 25.67
CA ALA A 427 -9.89 -6.47 25.91
C ALA A 427 -10.74 -6.47 24.63
N PHE A 428 -10.56 -5.46 23.77
CA PHE A 428 -11.21 -5.37 22.46
C PHE A 428 -10.81 -6.53 21.56
N ALA A 429 -9.50 -6.77 21.39
CA ALA A 429 -8.99 -7.85 20.54
C ALA A 429 -9.43 -9.24 21.02
N ALA A 430 -9.43 -9.50 22.32
CA ALA A 430 -9.90 -10.78 22.88
C ALA A 430 -11.42 -10.96 22.72
N THR A 431 -12.21 -9.89 22.87
CA THR A 431 -13.66 -9.92 22.64
C THR A 431 -13.99 -10.25 21.17
N ARG A 432 -13.32 -9.56 20.23
CA ARG A 432 -13.40 -9.86 18.79
C ARG A 432 -13.02 -11.31 18.49
N ALA A 433 -11.94 -11.80 19.10
CA ALA A 433 -11.51 -13.19 18.93
C ALA A 433 -12.58 -14.20 19.41
N SER A 434 -13.25 -13.96 20.54
CA SER A 434 -14.37 -14.78 20.99
C SER A 434 -15.53 -14.82 20.00
N MET A 435 -15.91 -13.66 19.44
CA MET A 435 -16.99 -13.58 18.46
C MET A 435 -16.65 -14.31 17.17
N ASN A 436 -15.44 -14.15 16.65
CA ASN A 436 -14.97 -14.86 15.46
C ASN A 436 -14.86 -16.37 15.68
N ALA A 437 -14.36 -16.80 16.85
CA ALA A 437 -14.32 -18.22 17.21
C ALA A 437 -15.72 -18.83 17.28
N ARG A 438 -16.69 -18.09 17.86
CA ARG A 438 -18.09 -18.52 17.88
C ARG A 438 -18.65 -18.60 16.47
N PHE A 439 -18.47 -17.58 15.63
CA PHE A 439 -18.95 -17.57 14.24
C PHE A 439 -18.43 -18.75 13.41
N ALA A 440 -17.15 -19.09 13.56
CA ALA A 440 -16.55 -20.23 12.87
C ALA A 440 -17.23 -21.56 13.23
N SER A 441 -17.69 -21.71 14.48
CA SER A 441 -18.38 -22.91 14.98
C SER A 441 -19.87 -23.01 14.60
N LEU A 442 -20.45 -21.98 13.96
CA LEU A 442 -21.86 -21.97 13.57
C LEU A 442 -22.12 -22.82 12.32
N SER A 443 -23.34 -23.33 12.18
CA SER A 443 -23.83 -23.89 10.92
C SER A 443 -23.98 -22.80 9.83
N ASP A 444 -24.05 -23.18 8.55
CA ASP A 444 -24.15 -22.21 7.44
C ASP A 444 -25.42 -21.33 7.54
N ALA A 445 -26.55 -21.90 7.97
CA ALA A 445 -27.78 -21.15 8.19
C ALA A 445 -27.63 -20.11 9.32
N GLU A 446 -26.96 -20.49 10.41
CA GLU A 446 -26.67 -19.57 11.53
C GLU A 446 -25.65 -18.51 11.14
N LYS A 447 -24.64 -18.83 10.31
CA LYS A 447 -23.69 -17.87 9.76
C LYS A 447 -24.40 -16.79 8.94
N GLN A 448 -25.31 -17.19 8.05
CA GLN A 448 -26.11 -16.23 7.28
C GLN A 448 -26.99 -15.35 8.17
N ARG A 449 -27.61 -15.94 9.20
CA ARG A 449 -28.38 -15.19 10.19
C ARG A 449 -27.51 -14.19 10.97
N ALA A 450 -26.31 -14.59 11.40
CA ALA A 450 -25.37 -13.73 12.10
C ALA A 450 -24.90 -12.55 11.24
N LEU A 451 -24.60 -12.80 9.96
CA LEU A 451 -24.26 -11.75 8.98
C LEU A 451 -25.43 -10.77 8.79
N SER A 452 -26.65 -11.29 8.63
CA SER A 452 -27.86 -10.47 8.49
C SER A 452 -28.13 -9.61 9.73
N LEU A 453 -27.96 -10.17 10.95
CA LEU A 453 -28.08 -9.42 12.20
C LEU A 453 -27.03 -8.30 12.29
N ALA A 454 -25.76 -8.60 12.01
CA ALA A 454 -24.69 -7.60 12.05
C ALA A 454 -24.94 -6.49 11.01
N GLN A 455 -25.39 -6.83 9.80
CA GLN A 455 -25.75 -5.86 8.77
C GLN A 455 -26.98 -5.01 9.18
N GLY A 456 -27.98 -5.64 9.80
CA GLY A 456 -29.18 -4.98 10.30
C GLY A 456 -28.89 -3.87 11.31
N ALA A 457 -27.78 -3.96 12.05
CA ALA A 457 -27.37 -2.89 12.96
C ALA A 457 -27.04 -1.58 12.21
N TYR A 458 -26.40 -1.65 11.05
CA TYR A 458 -26.04 -0.46 10.27
C TYR A 458 -27.24 0.18 9.57
N SER A 459 -28.17 -0.63 9.04
CA SER A 459 -29.37 -0.12 8.40
C SER A 459 -30.44 0.32 9.41
N GLY A 460 -30.50 -0.33 10.58
CA GLY A 460 -31.51 -0.09 11.60
C GLY A 460 -31.13 0.97 12.64
N PHE A 461 -29.87 1.02 13.08
CA PHE A 461 -29.45 1.93 14.16
C PHE A 461 -28.64 3.13 13.65
N LEU A 462 -27.85 2.99 12.58
CA LEU A 462 -26.96 4.05 12.10
C LEU A 462 -27.54 4.78 10.87
N THR A 463 -28.80 5.22 11.00
CA THR A 463 -29.60 5.73 9.88
C THR A 463 -29.12 7.07 9.33
N ARG A 464 -28.55 7.95 10.16
CA ARG A 464 -28.09 9.29 9.76
C ARG A 464 -26.96 9.28 8.73
N ALA A 465 -26.07 8.29 8.82
CA ALA A 465 -24.92 8.13 7.93
C ALA A 465 -25.06 6.88 7.04
N ARG A 466 -26.30 6.45 6.77
CA ARG A 466 -26.60 5.21 6.05
C ARG A 466 -25.82 5.07 4.74
N GLN A 467 -25.76 6.14 3.94
CA GLN A 467 -25.04 6.12 2.65
C GLN A 467 -23.52 5.87 2.81
N ILE A 468 -22.91 6.39 3.89
CA ILE A 468 -21.50 6.16 4.22
C ILE A 468 -21.29 4.68 4.60
N TRP A 469 -22.16 4.14 5.45
CA TRP A 469 -22.09 2.73 5.88
C TRP A 469 -22.37 1.74 4.75
N GLU A 470 -23.37 2.01 3.90
CA GLU A 470 -23.70 1.16 2.74
C GLU A 470 -22.48 1.00 1.81
N ARG A 471 -21.77 2.09 1.58
CA ARG A 471 -20.52 2.12 0.81
C ARG A 471 -19.41 1.34 1.49
N ARG A 472 -19.07 1.69 2.74
CA ARG A 472 -17.97 1.03 3.49
C ARG A 472 -18.19 -0.48 3.64
N LEU A 473 -19.45 -0.93 3.77
CA LEU A 473 -19.79 -2.33 3.95
C LEU A 473 -19.99 -3.11 2.65
N ALA A 474 -20.01 -2.47 1.49
CA ALA A 474 -20.24 -3.16 0.23
C ALA A 474 -19.10 -4.13 -0.13
N SER A 475 -17.83 -3.74 0.02
CA SER A 475 -16.69 -4.65 -0.16
C SER A 475 -16.64 -5.75 0.92
N VAL A 476 -16.97 -5.40 2.17
CA VAL A 476 -17.05 -6.35 3.29
C VAL A 476 -18.04 -7.48 3.00
N ARG A 477 -19.20 -7.17 2.40
CA ARG A 477 -20.26 -8.14 2.05
C ARG A 477 -19.89 -9.06 0.89
N ALA A 478 -19.02 -8.63 -0.01
CA ALA A 478 -18.60 -9.43 -1.17
C ALA A 478 -17.55 -10.51 -0.80
N GLY A 479 -16.97 -10.44 0.39
CA GLY A 479 -15.95 -11.38 0.85
C GLY A 479 -16.49 -12.74 1.32
N LYS A 480 -15.56 -13.66 1.64
CA LYS A 480 -15.91 -14.92 2.33
C LYS A 480 -16.58 -14.63 3.68
N ALA A 481 -17.54 -15.48 4.06
CA ALA A 481 -18.40 -15.26 5.24
C ALA A 481 -17.65 -14.87 6.53
N GLU A 482 -16.51 -15.50 6.82
CA GLU A 482 -15.70 -15.20 8.01
C GLU A 482 -15.07 -13.80 7.97
N ARG A 483 -14.54 -13.38 6.82
CA ARG A 483 -14.00 -12.03 6.63
C ARG A 483 -15.11 -10.99 6.63
N ALA A 484 -16.25 -11.31 6.02
CA ALA A 484 -17.42 -10.45 6.02
C ALA A 484 -17.93 -10.22 7.45
N PHE A 485 -18.00 -11.27 8.27
CA PHE A 485 -18.43 -11.17 9.66
C PHE A 485 -17.47 -10.31 10.49
N ASP A 486 -16.16 -10.60 10.44
CA ASP A 486 -15.15 -9.82 11.16
C ASP A 486 -15.18 -8.34 10.76
N GLY A 487 -15.33 -8.04 9.46
CA GLY A 487 -15.51 -6.67 8.98
C GLY A 487 -16.78 -6.02 9.53
N LEU A 488 -17.93 -6.69 9.44
CA LEU A 488 -19.20 -6.17 9.93
C LEU A 488 -19.19 -5.85 11.43
N ILE A 489 -18.57 -6.68 12.27
CA ILE A 489 -18.56 -6.44 13.72
C ILE A 489 -17.56 -5.36 14.15
N THR A 490 -16.60 -5.00 13.31
CA THR A 490 -15.50 -4.06 13.63
C THR A 490 -15.51 -2.74 12.85
N GLU A 491 -16.35 -2.58 11.82
CA GLU A 491 -16.30 -1.39 10.95
C GLU A 491 -16.60 -0.07 11.70
N VAL A 492 -17.45 -0.12 12.74
CA VAL A 492 -17.66 1.03 13.63
C VAL A 492 -16.39 1.39 14.40
N ALA A 493 -15.65 0.41 14.92
CA ALA A 493 -14.37 0.66 15.60
C ALA A 493 -13.35 1.29 14.65
N ARG A 494 -13.23 0.77 13.43
CA ARG A 494 -12.31 1.31 12.40
C ARG A 494 -12.67 2.75 12.04
N SER A 495 -13.95 3.01 11.83
CA SER A 495 -14.43 4.30 11.34
C SER A 495 -14.43 5.39 12.42
N LEU A 496 -14.67 5.04 13.70
CA LEU A 496 -14.75 6.00 14.81
C LEU A 496 -13.48 6.06 15.67
N GLY A 497 -12.59 5.08 15.56
CA GLY A 497 -11.35 5.00 16.34
C GLY A 497 -11.54 4.60 17.82
N LEU A 498 -12.70 4.06 18.18
CA LEU A 498 -13.07 3.68 19.54
C LEU A 498 -13.26 2.16 19.66
N PRO A 499 -13.01 1.56 20.84
CA PRO A 499 -13.13 0.12 21.08
C PRO A 499 -14.61 -0.30 21.17
N LEU A 500 -15.31 -0.27 20.04
CA LEU A 500 -16.74 -0.53 19.94
C LEU A 500 -17.02 -1.61 18.88
N LEU A 501 -17.76 -2.65 19.27
CA LEU A 501 -18.13 -3.78 18.42
C LEU A 501 -19.64 -3.86 18.23
N ILE A 502 -20.08 -4.51 17.15
CA ILE A 502 -21.48 -4.94 16.99
C ILE A 502 -21.58 -6.40 17.41
N ASP A 503 -22.12 -6.65 18.60
CA ASP A 503 -22.28 -8.00 19.14
C ASP A 503 -23.63 -8.59 18.71
N VAL A 504 -23.58 -9.72 18.01
CA VAL A 504 -24.75 -10.48 17.58
C VAL A 504 -25.03 -11.70 18.47
N PHE A 505 -24.23 -11.88 19.53
CA PHE A 505 -24.36 -12.98 20.47
C PHE A 505 -24.85 -12.49 21.83
N GLU A 506 -25.50 -13.37 22.59
CA GLU A 506 -25.96 -13.03 23.94
C GLU A 506 -24.80 -12.85 24.94
N SER A 507 -23.67 -13.52 24.73
CA SER A 507 -22.48 -13.46 25.59
C SER A 507 -21.22 -13.92 24.83
N PRO A 508 -20.00 -13.74 25.36
CA PRO A 508 -18.77 -14.20 24.69
C PRO A 508 -18.48 -15.69 24.92
N ALA A 509 -19.40 -16.44 25.54
CA ALA A 509 -19.21 -17.86 25.82
C ALA A 509 -19.16 -18.70 24.52
N PRO A 510 -18.37 -19.79 24.48
CA PRO A 510 -18.18 -20.59 23.26
C PRO A 510 -19.47 -21.15 22.64
N ASN A 511 -20.50 -21.37 23.45
CA ASN A 511 -21.78 -21.93 23.03
C ASN A 511 -22.92 -20.91 23.09
N ALA A 512 -22.62 -19.61 23.13
CA ALA A 512 -23.63 -18.58 23.23
C ALA A 512 -24.57 -18.61 22.00
N PRO A 513 -25.90 -18.50 22.20
CA PRO A 513 -26.84 -18.37 21.10
C PRO A 513 -26.70 -16.99 20.44
N LEU A 514 -27.21 -16.89 19.21
CA LEU A 514 -27.42 -15.61 18.55
C LEU A 514 -28.46 -14.80 19.34
N ALA A 515 -28.17 -13.53 19.56
CA ALA A 515 -29.09 -12.62 20.20
C ALA A 515 -30.32 -12.35 19.31
N ALA A 516 -31.44 -11.98 19.94
CA ALA A 516 -32.64 -11.57 19.22
C ALA A 516 -32.43 -10.29 18.39
N MET A 517 -31.54 -9.40 18.85
CA MET A 517 -31.15 -8.16 18.18
C MET A 517 -29.65 -7.89 18.40
N PRO A 518 -28.97 -7.26 17.42
CA PRO A 518 -27.59 -6.83 17.59
C PRO A 518 -27.47 -5.73 18.64
N VAL A 519 -26.31 -5.63 19.28
CA VAL A 519 -26.04 -4.71 20.40
C VAL A 519 -24.70 -4.02 20.19
N PHE A 520 -24.63 -2.72 20.50
CA PHE A 520 -23.35 -2.00 20.58
C PHE A 520 -22.59 -2.48 21.82
N CYS A 521 -21.45 -3.12 21.64
CA CYS A 521 -20.65 -3.71 22.70
C CYS A 521 -19.36 -2.93 22.91
N VAL A 522 -19.13 -2.44 24.12
CA VAL A 522 -17.95 -1.69 24.53
C VAL A 522 -17.14 -2.55 25.48
N PRO A 523 -16.06 -3.19 25.00
CA PRO A 523 -15.14 -3.91 25.87
C PRO A 523 -14.36 -2.91 26.72
N THR A 524 -14.29 -3.16 28.01
CA THR A 524 -13.40 -2.44 28.92
C THR A 524 -12.77 -3.42 29.90
N ILE A 525 -11.68 -2.99 30.51
CA ILE A 525 -10.90 -3.82 31.42
C ILE A 525 -11.02 -3.30 32.85
N TRP A 526 -11.30 -4.21 33.78
CA TRP A 526 -11.26 -3.96 35.20
C TRP A 526 -9.91 -4.38 35.77
N SER A 527 -9.25 -3.45 36.47
CA SER A 527 -8.08 -3.72 37.29
C SER A 527 -8.50 -3.78 38.75
N ASP A 528 -8.03 -4.79 39.49
CA ASP A 528 -8.33 -4.91 40.93
C ASP A 528 -7.72 -3.78 41.78
N GLN A 529 -6.80 -2.99 41.21
CA GLN A 529 -6.22 -1.81 41.85
C GLN A 529 -6.98 -0.51 41.54
N ALA A 530 -8.00 -0.56 40.68
CA ALA A 530 -8.73 0.63 40.22
C ALA A 530 -10.12 0.74 40.88
N ASP A 531 -10.51 1.97 41.21
CA ASP A 531 -11.86 2.28 41.75
C ASP A 531 -12.96 2.23 40.69
N PHE A 532 -12.58 2.32 39.41
CA PHE A 532 -13.48 2.29 38.27
C PHE A 532 -12.77 1.86 36.97
N ALA A 533 -13.55 1.37 36.01
CA ALA A 533 -13.11 1.17 34.64
C ALA A 533 -13.74 2.26 33.74
N PRO A 534 -12.95 3.04 32.98
CA PRO A 534 -13.50 4.04 32.10
C PRO A 534 -14.04 3.42 30.80
N ILE A 535 -15.08 4.04 30.26
CA ILE A 535 -15.63 3.75 28.93
C ILE A 535 -15.84 5.07 28.19
N TRP A 536 -15.53 5.07 26.89
CA TRP A 536 -15.77 6.19 25.99
C TRP A 536 -16.80 5.80 24.96
N LEU A 537 -17.82 6.64 24.82
CA LEU A 537 -18.95 6.40 23.95
C LEU A 537 -19.15 7.60 23.02
N PRO A 538 -19.16 7.42 21.69
CA PRO A 538 -19.49 8.51 20.76
C PRO A 538 -20.88 9.07 21.06
N ILE A 539 -21.04 10.38 21.09
CA ILE A 539 -22.36 11.01 21.32
C ILE A 539 -23.37 10.59 20.25
N GLU A 540 -22.91 10.37 19.03
CA GLU A 540 -23.70 9.90 17.90
C GLU A 540 -24.25 8.49 18.16
N VAL A 541 -23.41 7.58 18.66
CA VAL A 541 -23.82 6.23 19.06
C VAL A 541 -24.73 6.28 20.28
N ILE A 542 -24.51 7.18 21.23
CA ILE A 542 -25.41 7.39 22.37
C ILE A 542 -26.79 7.90 21.90
N GLY A 543 -26.81 8.87 21.00
CA GLY A 543 -28.05 9.44 20.46
C GLY A 543 -28.93 8.41 19.79
N GLU A 544 -28.33 7.50 19.01
CA GLU A 544 -29.05 6.39 18.37
C GLU A 544 -29.34 5.25 19.38
N SER A 545 -28.38 4.88 20.25
CA SER A 545 -28.54 3.76 21.19
C SER A 545 -29.56 4.02 22.29
N LEU A 546 -29.54 5.20 22.93
CA LEU A 546 -30.52 5.51 23.98
C LEU A 546 -31.95 5.67 23.46
N ALA A 547 -32.10 5.91 22.15
CA ALA A 547 -33.39 6.01 21.50
C ALA A 547 -33.88 4.65 20.97
N THR A 548 -33.00 3.83 20.38
CA THR A 548 -33.41 2.65 19.60
C THR A 548 -32.49 1.41 19.69
N ALA A 549 -31.21 1.53 20.05
CA ALA A 549 -30.25 0.41 20.01
C ALA A 549 -29.67 0.06 21.40
N PRO A 550 -29.65 -1.22 21.85
CA PRO A 550 -29.09 -1.54 23.15
C PRO A 550 -27.57 -1.28 23.19
N LEU A 551 -27.08 -0.76 24.32
CA LEU A 551 -25.66 -0.60 24.60
C LEU A 551 -25.25 -1.57 25.71
N ARG A 552 -24.18 -2.33 25.49
CA ARG A 552 -23.61 -3.29 26.42
C ARG A 552 -22.17 -2.95 26.71
N VAL A 553 -21.84 -2.86 27.98
CA VAL A 553 -20.46 -2.77 28.45
C VAL A 553 -20.01 -4.19 28.80
N ARG A 554 -18.93 -4.66 28.17
CA ARG A 554 -18.34 -5.97 28.43
C ARG A 554 -17.13 -5.80 29.33
N MET A 555 -17.21 -6.38 30.52
CA MET A 555 -16.15 -6.31 31.51
C MET A 555 -15.18 -7.47 31.31
N VAL A 556 -13.91 -7.12 31.12
CA VAL A 556 -12.79 -8.06 31.02
C VAL A 556 -11.88 -7.86 32.22
N THR A 557 -11.36 -8.94 32.77
CA THR A 557 -10.36 -8.93 33.85
C THR A 557 -9.09 -9.60 33.37
N LEU A 558 -7.94 -9.15 33.90
CA LEU A 558 -6.66 -9.82 33.69
C LEU A 558 -6.34 -10.64 34.93
N SER A 559 -6.35 -11.96 34.81
CA SER A 559 -6.00 -12.87 35.91
C SER A 559 -4.94 -13.87 35.44
N GLN A 560 -3.81 -13.91 36.13
CA GLN A 560 -2.68 -14.82 35.83
C GLN A 560 -2.19 -14.70 34.37
N GLY A 561 -2.16 -13.48 33.83
CA GLY A 561 -1.74 -13.22 32.44
C GLY A 561 -2.77 -13.58 31.37
N ALA A 562 -3.96 -14.07 31.75
CA ALA A 562 -5.04 -14.40 30.83
C ALA A 562 -6.22 -13.42 30.97
N LEU A 563 -6.81 -13.02 29.84
CA LEU A 563 -8.00 -12.19 29.80
C LEU A 563 -9.26 -13.04 29.98
N ARG A 564 -10.10 -12.65 30.93
CA ARG A 564 -11.33 -13.38 31.30
C ARG A 564 -12.53 -12.46 31.27
N TRP A 565 -13.66 -12.97 30.77
CA TRP A 565 -14.93 -12.28 30.83
C TRP A 565 -15.49 -12.26 32.26
N ALA A 566 -15.74 -11.07 32.80
CA ALA A 566 -16.21 -10.84 34.17
C ALA A 566 -17.68 -10.39 34.25
N GLY A 567 -18.39 -10.41 33.12
CA GLY A 567 -19.80 -10.04 33.02
C GLY A 567 -20.06 -8.93 32.02
N ASP A 568 -21.33 -8.74 31.71
CA ASP A 568 -21.83 -7.71 30.81
C ASP A 568 -22.81 -6.81 31.58
N HIS A 569 -22.83 -5.51 31.28
CA HIS A 569 -23.81 -4.55 31.81
C HIS A 569 -24.54 -3.86 30.66
N SER A 570 -25.87 -3.93 30.64
CA SER A 570 -26.67 -3.23 29.65
C SER A 570 -27.00 -1.83 30.15
N VAL A 571 -26.48 -0.80 29.47
CA VAL A 571 -26.72 0.60 29.83
C VAL A 571 -28.15 0.96 29.48
N GLN A 572 -28.95 1.30 30.49
CA GLN A 572 -30.35 1.64 30.29
C GLN A 572 -30.54 3.17 30.20
N PRO A 573 -31.46 3.68 29.35
CA PRO A 573 -31.75 5.12 29.27
C PRO A 573 -32.14 5.74 30.62
N GLY A 574 -32.82 4.97 31.46
CA GLY A 574 -33.19 5.38 32.81
C GLY A 574 -32.02 5.57 33.78
N GLU A 575 -30.85 4.95 33.53
CA GLU A 575 -29.64 5.15 34.34
C GLU A 575 -29.00 6.50 34.04
N LEU A 576 -28.92 6.87 32.76
CA LEU A 576 -28.37 8.16 32.33
C LEU A 576 -29.25 9.35 32.72
N ARG A 577 -30.58 9.21 32.65
CA ARG A 577 -31.53 10.27 33.06
C ARG A 577 -31.43 10.65 34.55
N LYS A 578 -30.89 9.76 35.40
CA LYS A 578 -30.68 10.03 36.83
C LYS A 578 -29.43 10.88 37.09
N ILE A 579 -28.58 11.07 36.09
CA ILE A 579 -27.33 11.82 36.21
C ILE A 579 -27.64 13.30 35.92
N PRO A 580 -27.21 14.25 36.79
CA PRO A 580 -27.42 15.68 36.54
C PRO A 580 -26.87 16.12 35.18
N THR A 581 -27.65 16.90 34.42
CA THR A 581 -27.29 17.36 33.08
C THR A 581 -25.93 18.05 33.03
N GLU A 582 -25.61 18.87 34.04
CA GLU A 582 -24.30 19.53 34.16
C GLU A 582 -23.13 18.54 34.26
N ARG A 583 -23.31 17.41 34.96
CA ARG A 583 -22.28 16.36 35.07
C ARG A 583 -22.14 15.56 33.78
N LEU A 584 -23.26 15.32 33.08
CA LEU A 584 -23.22 14.70 31.76
C LEU A 584 -22.46 15.59 30.78
N LEU A 585 -22.80 16.88 30.71
CA LEU A 585 -22.11 17.85 29.85
C LEU A 585 -20.64 18.02 30.23
N GLY A 586 -20.31 18.05 31.52
CA GLY A 586 -18.92 18.13 32.01
C GLY A 586 -18.08 16.87 31.76
N SER A 587 -18.72 15.77 31.38
CA SER A 587 -18.06 14.49 31.01
C SER A 587 -18.07 14.23 29.52
N VAL A 588 -18.66 15.15 28.74
CA VAL A 588 -18.45 15.22 27.31
C VAL A 588 -17.03 15.75 27.09
N TYR A 589 -16.20 14.91 26.50
CA TYR A 589 -14.85 15.25 26.12
C TYR A 589 -14.67 14.93 24.63
N GLU A 590 -14.37 15.95 23.85
CA GLU A 590 -14.05 15.82 22.42
C GLU A 590 -15.10 15.09 21.56
N GLY A 591 -16.39 15.11 21.93
CA GLY A 591 -17.46 14.44 21.16
C GLY A 591 -17.82 13.04 21.63
N ALA A 592 -17.13 12.52 22.67
CA ALA A 592 -17.50 11.31 23.37
C ALA A 592 -17.99 11.63 24.79
N LEU A 593 -18.96 10.86 25.28
CA LEU A 593 -19.29 10.82 26.70
C LEU A 593 -18.36 9.82 27.38
N MET A 594 -17.57 10.28 28.35
CA MET A 594 -16.85 9.38 29.23
C MET A 594 -17.79 8.94 30.37
N MET A 595 -17.91 7.64 30.57
CA MET A 595 -18.61 7.04 31.70
C MET A 595 -17.65 6.16 32.51
N THR A 596 -17.97 5.92 33.78
CA THR A 596 -17.19 5.07 34.67
C THR A 596 -18.01 3.87 35.10
N VAL A 597 -17.46 2.68 34.94
CA VAL A 597 -18.07 1.46 35.45
C VAL A 597 -17.49 1.17 36.83
N HIS A 598 -18.34 0.79 37.77
CA HIS A 598 -17.96 0.40 39.12
C HIS A 598 -18.53 -0.98 39.44
N ARG A 599 -17.83 -1.76 40.27
CA ARG A 599 -18.41 -2.93 40.92
C ARG A 599 -19.63 -2.48 41.73
N ARG A 600 -20.72 -3.22 41.61
CA ARG A 600 -21.88 -3.03 42.48
C ARG A 600 -21.62 -3.90 43.71
N ASP A 601 -21.20 -3.29 44.80
CA ASP A 601 -21.15 -4.00 46.08
C ASP A 601 -22.55 -4.55 46.34
N ILE A 602 -22.64 -5.87 46.51
CA ILE A 602 -23.84 -6.53 46.97
C ILE A 602 -23.97 -6.12 48.43
N VAL A 603 -24.71 -5.04 48.68
CA VAL A 603 -25.15 -4.68 50.04
C VAL A 603 -26.34 -5.55 50.41
#